data_AF-A0AAE1RMQ5-F1
#
_entry.id   AF-A0AAE1RMQ5-F1
#
_cell.length_a   1.000
_cell.length_b   1.000
_cell.length_c   1.000
_cell.angle_alpha   90.00
_cell.angle_beta   90.00
_cell.angle_gamma   90.00
#
_symmetry.space_group_name_H-M   'P 1'
#
loop_
_entity.id
_entity.type
_entity.pdbx_description
1 polymer ?
#
loop_
_entity_poly.entity_id
_entity_poly.type
_entity_poly.pdbx_seq_one_letter_code
_entity_poly.pdbx_strand_id
1 'polypeptide(L)'
;MLFSPDSCLKDFPSPETLKRCVLISTKPPKEYLQAKEVKEKETAKGTDQADTEAWGREVSDLKARYSDKDDSDDTEADEDDEGDPTSQQNTAPEYKRLIAVHAGRGKGGLSYWLRVDPDKVRRLSLSEQELQKAVPTHVKEIIRFTRGNLLRIYAKGIRFDLTNYNPFVAQTHGAQMVAYNMQVVFVRQNRNAKLIFSAVP
;
A
#
# COMPACT_ATOMS: atom_id res chain seq x y z
N MET A 1 -6.87 11.31 19.30
CA MET A 1 -5.55 10.95 19.88
C MET A 1 -4.87 9.97 18.93
N LEU A 2 -3.55 9.95 18.83
CA LEU A 2 -2.84 8.97 18.01
C LEU A 2 -2.56 7.71 18.82
N PHE A 3 -2.80 6.53 18.25
CA PHE A 3 -2.43 5.24 18.85
C PHE A 3 -1.01 4.88 18.42
N SER A 4 -0.10 4.79 19.40
CA SER A 4 1.31 4.50 19.20
C SER A 4 1.69 3.35 20.14
N PRO A 5 1.85 2.11 19.63
CA PRO A 5 2.26 1.00 20.46
C PRO A 5 3.76 1.05 20.76
N ASP A 6 4.18 0.59 21.94
CA ASP A 6 5.59 0.54 22.32
C ASP A 6 6.40 -0.47 21.50
N SER A 7 5.73 -1.48 20.93
CA SER A 7 6.32 -2.52 20.10
C SER A 7 5.31 -3.03 19.06
N CYS A 8 5.72 -3.98 18.20
CA CYS A 8 4.81 -4.59 17.23
C CYS A 8 3.64 -5.29 17.94
N LEU A 9 2.42 -5.04 17.47
CA LEU A 9 1.22 -5.68 18.00
C LEU A 9 1.22 -7.19 17.68
N LYS A 10 0.95 -8.01 18.70
CA LYS A 10 0.72 -9.45 18.54
C LYS A 10 -0.67 -9.75 17.99
N ASP A 11 -1.65 -8.99 18.47
CA ASP A 11 -3.06 -9.05 18.06
C ASP A 11 -3.61 -7.63 17.92
N PHE A 12 -4.69 -7.46 17.15
CA PHE A 12 -5.36 -6.17 17.04
C PHE A 12 -6.18 -5.87 18.30
N PRO A 13 -6.09 -4.65 18.87
CA PRO A 13 -7.00 -4.21 19.92
C PRO A 13 -8.43 -4.10 19.37
N SER A 14 -9.41 -4.20 20.26
CA SER A 14 -10.82 -4.11 19.87
C SER A 14 -11.17 -2.69 19.38
N PRO A 15 -12.21 -2.54 18.52
CA PRO A 15 -12.69 -1.22 18.11
C PRO A 15 -13.07 -0.31 19.29
N GLU A 16 -13.58 -0.89 20.37
CA GLU A 16 -13.95 -0.17 21.59
C GLU A 16 -12.73 0.50 22.25
N THR A 17 -11.64 -0.25 22.39
CA THR A 17 -10.37 0.26 22.94
C THR A 17 -9.74 1.33 22.02
N LEU A 18 -10.04 1.29 20.72
CA LEU A 18 -9.56 2.25 19.74
C LEU A 18 -10.48 3.46 19.54
N LYS A 19 -11.53 3.64 20.35
CA LYS A 19 -12.42 4.80 20.23
C LYS A 19 -11.65 6.10 20.33
N ARG A 20 -11.92 7.03 19.40
CA ARG A 20 -11.28 8.36 19.30
C ARG A 20 -9.76 8.30 19.06
N CYS A 21 -9.24 7.14 18.68
CA CYS A 21 -7.85 6.93 18.29
C CYS A 21 -7.69 6.87 16.77
N VAL A 22 -6.57 7.39 16.29
CA VAL A 22 -6.12 7.25 14.90
C VAL A 22 -4.96 6.26 14.88
N LEU A 23 -4.97 5.31 13.95
CA LEU A 23 -3.88 4.33 13.75
C LEU A 23 -3.15 4.65 12.46
N ILE A 24 -1.82 4.61 12.50
CA ILE A 24 -0.98 4.76 11.30
C ILE A 24 -0.57 3.38 10.80
N SER A 25 -0.78 3.14 9.51
CA SER A 25 -0.37 1.91 8.85
C SER A 25 0.45 2.18 7.59
N THR A 26 1.75 1.90 7.68
CA THR A 26 2.71 2.12 6.61
C THR A 26 3.91 1.17 6.72
N LYS A 27 4.77 1.16 5.70
CA LYS A 27 6.03 0.43 5.71
C LYS A 27 6.98 1.09 6.73
N PRO A 28 7.64 0.33 7.62
CA PRO A 28 8.65 0.91 8.51
C PRO A 28 9.84 1.45 7.68
N PRO A 29 10.55 2.49 8.16
CA PRO A 29 11.74 3.01 7.49
C PRO A 29 12.81 1.92 7.29
N LYS A 30 13.53 1.99 6.17
CA LYS A 30 14.63 1.09 5.80
C LYS A 30 15.91 1.49 6.56
N GLU A 31 16.32 0.72 7.56
CA GLU A 31 17.48 1.04 8.43
C GLU A 31 18.84 1.01 7.71
N TYR A 32 18.94 0.34 6.56
CA TYR A 32 20.20 0.10 5.85
C TYR A 32 20.78 1.31 5.10
N LEU A 33 20.07 2.45 5.04
CA LEU A 33 20.63 3.70 4.51
C LEU A 33 21.52 4.42 5.54
N GLN A 34 21.24 4.26 6.83
CA GLN A 34 22.04 4.87 7.90
C GLN A 34 23.46 4.27 7.99
N ALA A 35 23.63 3.00 7.60
CA ALA A 35 24.93 2.33 7.63
C ALA A 35 25.85 2.70 6.45
N LYS A 36 25.31 3.28 5.37
CA LYS A 36 26.13 3.77 4.23
C LYS A 36 26.69 5.16 4.51
N GLU A 37 25.95 6.03 5.19
CA GLU A 37 26.42 7.38 5.53
C GLU A 37 27.61 7.38 6.51
N VAL A 38 27.77 6.34 7.33
CA VAL A 38 28.93 6.22 8.24
C VAL A 38 30.21 5.84 7.48
N LYS A 39 30.12 5.18 6.33
CA LYS A 39 31.30 4.81 5.52
C LYS A 39 31.77 5.91 4.58
N GLU A 40 30.91 6.86 4.20
CA GLU A 40 31.29 7.96 3.30
C GLU A 40 31.93 9.16 4.01
N LYS A 41 31.87 9.22 5.35
CA LYS A 41 32.51 10.30 6.13
C LYS A 41 34.04 10.16 6.31
N GLU A 42 34.68 9.12 5.78
CA GLU A 42 36.15 8.98 5.81
C GLU A 42 36.87 9.30 4.49
N THR A 43 36.16 9.63 3.40
CA THR A 43 36.82 10.00 2.14
C THR A 43 36.12 11.16 1.44
N ALA A 44 36.34 12.38 1.94
CA ALA A 44 36.07 13.61 1.20
C ALA A 44 37.36 14.46 1.09
N LYS A 45 37.93 14.52 -0.11
CA LYS A 45 38.85 15.57 -0.54
C LYS A 45 38.61 15.92 -2.01
N GLY A 46 38.31 17.21 -2.26
CA GLY A 46 38.50 17.94 -3.52
C GLY A 46 37.24 18.12 -4.36
N THR A 47 36.61 19.31 -4.34
CA THR A 47 36.70 20.43 -5.35
C THR A 47 35.90 20.15 -6.63
N ASP A 48 35.10 21.03 -7.24
CA ASP A 48 34.61 22.40 -7.03
C ASP A 48 33.55 22.69 -8.14
N GLN A 49 32.70 23.71 -7.93
CA GLN A 49 31.95 24.54 -8.92
C GLN A 49 30.72 23.93 -9.65
N ALA A 50 29.50 24.47 -9.42
CA ALA A 50 28.82 25.63 -10.07
C ALA A 50 28.21 25.23 -11.45
N ASP A 51 26.99 25.56 -11.87
CA ASP A 51 26.04 26.61 -11.53
C ASP A 51 24.60 26.19 -11.93
N THR A 52 23.66 26.99 -11.48
CA THR A 52 22.19 26.99 -11.60
C THR A 52 21.59 27.19 -13.01
N GLU A 53 20.24 27.03 -13.08
CA GLU A 53 19.28 27.43 -14.15
C GLU A 53 18.95 26.34 -15.20
N ALA A 54 17.72 26.11 -15.70
CA ALA A 54 16.52 26.93 -15.78
C ALA A 54 15.26 26.06 -15.99
N TRP A 55 14.11 26.57 -15.56
CA TRP A 55 12.76 26.05 -15.78
C TRP A 55 12.34 26.01 -17.26
N GLY A 56 11.67 24.92 -17.66
CA GLY A 56 10.45 24.91 -18.49
C GLY A 56 10.55 25.23 -19.99
N ARG A 57 10.06 24.29 -20.83
CA ARG A 57 9.10 24.60 -21.91
C ARG A 57 8.45 23.36 -22.53
N GLU A 58 7.19 23.57 -22.87
CA GLU A 58 6.16 22.67 -23.36
C GLU A 58 6.42 21.99 -24.72
N VAL A 59 5.92 20.74 -24.81
CA VAL A 59 5.00 20.12 -25.80
C VAL A 59 5.05 20.53 -27.27
N SER A 60 5.10 19.50 -28.15
CA SER A 60 4.34 19.23 -29.42
C SER A 60 5.23 18.35 -30.33
N ASP A 61 4.81 17.36 -31.14
CA ASP A 61 3.51 16.89 -31.61
C ASP A 61 3.69 15.57 -32.41
N LEU A 62 2.61 14.75 -32.43
CA LEU A 62 2.11 13.85 -33.50
C LEU A 62 2.92 12.67 -34.13
N LYS A 63 2.39 11.45 -33.84
CA LYS A 63 1.67 10.50 -34.75
C LYS A 63 2.43 9.57 -35.73
N ALA A 64 2.28 8.25 -35.51
CA ALA A 64 1.98 7.14 -36.47
C ALA A 64 2.54 5.81 -35.91
N ARG A 65 2.01 4.58 -36.05
CA ARG A 65 0.84 3.92 -36.66
C ARG A 65 0.79 2.51 -36.02
N TYR A 66 -0.39 1.90 -36.02
CA TYR A 66 -0.75 0.60 -35.41
C TYR A 66 0.13 -0.60 -35.80
N SER A 67 0.34 -1.53 -34.85
CA SER A 67 0.33 -2.97 -35.12
C SER A 67 -0.20 -3.74 -33.91
N ASP A 68 -1.30 -4.44 -34.15
CA ASP A 68 -1.97 -5.39 -33.27
C ASP A 68 -1.07 -6.63 -33.06
N LYS A 69 -0.83 -7.01 -31.80
CA LYS A 69 -0.36 -8.35 -31.39
C LYS A 69 -0.55 -8.53 -29.89
N ASP A 70 -1.52 -9.38 -29.58
CA ASP A 70 -1.73 -10.08 -28.32
C ASP A 70 -0.48 -10.90 -27.95
N ASP A 71 0.15 -10.60 -26.80
CA ASP A 71 0.72 -11.63 -25.91
C ASP A 71 1.25 -11.01 -24.61
N SER A 72 0.64 -11.42 -23.51
CA SER A 72 1.27 -11.64 -22.20
C SER A 72 2.44 -10.75 -21.80
N ASP A 73 2.14 -9.53 -21.33
CA ASP A 73 3.04 -8.83 -20.41
C ASP A 73 2.22 -8.10 -19.34
N ASP A 74 1.76 -8.86 -18.36
CA ASP A 74 1.20 -8.32 -17.11
C ASP A 74 2.29 -8.48 -16.02
N THR A 75 3.52 -8.05 -16.35
CA THR A 75 4.44 -7.57 -15.33
C THR A 75 4.04 -6.13 -15.02
N GLU A 76 2.97 -5.98 -14.24
CA GLU A 76 2.80 -4.80 -13.40
C GLU A 76 3.96 -4.83 -12.40
N ALA A 77 5.11 -4.36 -12.87
CA ALA A 77 6.08 -3.72 -12.02
C ALA A 77 5.26 -2.66 -11.29
N ASP A 78 4.87 -2.96 -10.04
CA ASP A 78 4.67 -1.94 -9.04
C ASP A 78 5.90 -1.05 -9.20
N GLU A 79 5.72 0.09 -9.89
CA GLU A 79 6.72 1.13 -9.97
C GLU A 79 7.17 1.29 -8.53
N ASP A 80 8.46 1.02 -8.31
CA ASP A 80 9.13 1.44 -7.11
C ASP A 80 8.64 2.87 -6.93
N ASP A 81 7.87 3.09 -5.86
CA ASP A 81 7.45 4.40 -5.42
C ASP A 81 8.76 5.12 -5.05
N GLU A 82 9.49 5.56 -6.07
CA GLU A 82 10.48 6.62 -6.05
C GLU A 82 9.71 7.90 -5.72
N GLY A 83 9.20 7.93 -4.49
CA GLY A 83 9.17 9.17 -3.75
C GLY A 83 10.62 9.64 -3.70
N ASP A 84 10.93 10.58 -4.60
CA ASP A 84 12.05 11.51 -4.59
C ASP A 84 13.21 11.12 -3.65
N PRO A 85 14.36 10.64 -4.17
CA PRO A 85 15.51 10.28 -3.35
C PRO A 85 16.10 11.47 -2.56
N THR A 86 15.63 12.70 -2.74
CA THR A 86 16.23 13.89 -2.14
C THR A 86 15.63 14.36 -0.81
N SER A 87 14.58 13.70 -0.28
CA SER A 87 14.02 14.07 1.04
C SER A 87 14.16 13.01 2.15
N GLN A 88 14.91 11.93 1.92
CA GLN A 88 15.21 10.92 2.95
C GLN A 88 16.26 11.37 3.98
N GLN A 89 16.45 12.68 4.16
CA GLN A 89 17.29 13.21 5.22
C GLN A 89 16.53 13.11 6.54
N ASN A 90 16.97 12.18 7.40
CA ASN A 90 16.62 12.11 8.82
C ASN A 90 15.16 11.81 9.16
N THR A 91 14.60 10.67 8.74
CA THR A 91 13.47 10.12 9.51
C THR A 91 13.97 9.76 10.91
N ALA A 92 13.64 10.62 11.89
CA ALA A 92 13.90 10.37 13.29
C ALA A 92 13.30 8.99 13.68
N PRO A 93 14.01 8.16 14.46
CA PRO A 93 13.48 6.88 14.98
C PRO A 93 12.13 7.04 15.72
N GLU A 94 11.76 8.26 16.07
CA GLU A 94 10.48 8.68 16.63
C GLU A 94 9.29 8.37 15.72
N TYR A 95 9.37 8.62 14.40
CA TYR A 95 8.26 8.33 13.47
C TYR A 95 7.94 6.84 13.39
N LYS A 96 8.98 5.98 13.47
CA LYS A 96 8.80 4.52 13.46
C LYS A 96 7.92 4.04 14.61
N ARG A 97 7.98 4.71 15.77
CA ARG A 97 7.16 4.38 16.96
C ARG A 97 5.68 4.69 16.74
N LEU A 98 5.35 5.61 15.83
CA LEU A 98 3.98 6.00 15.51
C LEU A 98 3.26 4.96 14.63
N ILE A 99 4.00 4.06 13.97
CA ILE A 99 3.45 3.07 13.04
C ILE A 99 2.85 1.91 13.85
N ALA A 100 1.53 1.93 14.02
CA ALA A 100 0.82 0.88 14.74
C ALA A 100 0.71 -0.43 13.96
N VAL A 101 0.50 -0.36 12.64
CA VAL A 101 0.26 -1.54 11.80
C VAL A 101 1.20 -1.54 10.61
N HIS A 102 2.18 -2.44 10.63
CA HIS A 102 3.16 -2.53 9.56
C HIS A 102 2.47 -2.97 8.26
N ALA A 103 2.60 -2.14 7.23
CA ALA A 103 2.26 -2.50 5.87
C ALA A 103 3.48 -3.12 5.20
N GLY A 104 3.28 -4.16 4.40
CA GLY A 104 4.41 -4.69 3.64
C GLY A 104 4.08 -5.89 2.78
N ARG A 105 4.53 -5.80 1.53
CA ARG A 105 4.88 -6.93 0.71
C ARG A 105 6.38 -7.15 0.86
N GLY A 106 6.76 -8.29 1.41
CA GLY A 106 8.16 -8.70 1.41
C GLY A 106 8.56 -9.22 0.03
N LYS A 107 9.85 -9.45 -0.18
CA LYS A 107 10.31 -10.21 -1.34
C LYS A 107 9.68 -11.61 -1.32
N GLY A 108 9.19 -12.08 -2.45
CA GLY A 108 8.51 -13.36 -2.59
C GLY A 108 7.13 -13.23 -3.25
N GLY A 109 6.52 -14.37 -3.56
CA GLY A 109 5.19 -14.42 -4.16
C GLY A 109 4.05 -14.41 -3.13
N LEU A 110 2.82 -14.53 -3.64
CA LEU A 110 1.59 -14.49 -2.87
C LEU A 110 1.58 -15.44 -1.65
N SER A 111 2.11 -16.66 -1.78
CA SER A 111 2.15 -17.63 -0.67
C SER A 111 3.00 -17.12 0.50
N TYR A 112 4.07 -16.38 0.22
CA TYR A 112 4.89 -15.73 1.25
C TYR A 112 4.16 -14.52 1.84
N TRP A 113 3.49 -13.72 1.01
CA TRP A 113 2.69 -12.59 1.46
C TRP A 113 1.50 -12.99 2.35
N LEU A 114 0.95 -14.19 2.18
CA LEU A 114 -0.14 -14.73 2.99
C LEU A 114 0.33 -15.54 4.21
N ARG A 115 1.65 -15.64 4.44
CA ARG A 115 2.18 -16.28 5.65
C ARG A 115 1.75 -15.50 6.89
N VAL A 116 1.22 -16.22 7.86
CA VAL A 116 0.82 -15.68 9.16
C VAL A 116 1.99 -15.81 10.13
N ASP A 117 2.32 -14.72 10.80
CA ASP A 117 3.25 -14.68 11.93
C ASP A 117 2.43 -14.76 13.22
N PRO A 118 2.64 -15.74 14.10
CA PRO A 118 1.87 -15.88 15.33
C PRO A 118 2.15 -14.78 16.36
N ASP A 119 3.28 -14.08 16.26
CA ASP A 119 3.67 -13.03 17.21
C ASP A 119 3.48 -11.61 16.65
N LYS A 120 2.93 -11.48 15.44
CA LYS A 120 2.83 -10.18 14.79
C LYS A 120 1.65 -10.07 13.83
N VAL A 121 0.85 -9.02 14.01
CA VAL A 121 -0.13 -8.60 13.01
C VAL A 121 0.50 -7.67 11.96
N ARG A 122 -0.03 -7.76 10.74
CA ARG A 122 0.33 -6.87 9.64
C ARG A 122 -0.86 -6.56 8.74
N ARG A 123 -0.64 -5.60 7.84
CA ARG A 123 -1.56 -5.29 6.74
C ARG A 123 -0.96 -5.74 5.41
N LEU A 124 -1.73 -6.49 4.63
CA LEU A 124 -1.47 -6.74 3.21
C LEU A 124 -2.44 -5.91 2.37
N SER A 125 -1.95 -5.29 1.30
CA SER A 125 -2.78 -4.59 0.32
C SER A 125 -2.68 -5.33 -1.02
N LEU A 126 -3.83 -5.65 -1.65
CA LEU A 126 -3.94 -6.24 -2.98
C LEU A 126 -4.88 -5.40 -3.85
N SER A 127 -4.62 -5.34 -5.15
CA SER A 127 -5.59 -4.84 -6.12
C SER A 127 -6.73 -5.85 -6.30
N GLU A 128 -7.86 -5.39 -6.85
CA GLU A 128 -9.00 -6.27 -7.17
C GLU A 128 -8.58 -7.43 -8.09
N GLN A 129 -7.67 -7.18 -9.04
CA GLN A 129 -7.20 -8.17 -10.01
C GLN A 129 -6.30 -9.20 -9.34
N GLU A 130 -5.43 -8.76 -8.44
CA GLU A 130 -4.57 -9.66 -7.68
C GLU A 130 -5.38 -10.56 -6.76
N LEU A 131 -6.42 -10.03 -6.11
CA LEU A 131 -7.34 -10.86 -5.33
C LEU A 131 -8.04 -11.88 -6.24
N GLN A 132 -8.55 -11.44 -7.39
CA GLN A 132 -9.25 -12.33 -8.33
C GLN A 132 -8.34 -13.46 -8.84
N LYS A 133 -7.07 -13.18 -9.10
CA LYS A 133 -6.05 -14.19 -9.48
C LYS A 133 -5.67 -15.09 -8.29
N ALA A 134 -5.67 -14.55 -7.06
CA ALA A 134 -5.30 -15.26 -5.84
C ALA A 134 -6.36 -16.26 -5.36
N VAL A 135 -7.64 -15.91 -5.47
CA VAL A 135 -8.76 -16.70 -4.91
C VAL A 135 -8.78 -18.16 -5.39
N PRO A 136 -8.63 -18.47 -6.70
CA PRO A 136 -8.68 -19.86 -7.17
C PRO A 136 -7.61 -20.77 -6.57
N THR A 137 -6.45 -20.21 -6.20
CA THR A 137 -5.27 -20.98 -5.80
C THR A 137 -4.94 -20.89 -4.31
N HIS A 138 -5.30 -19.79 -3.65
CA HIS A 138 -4.85 -19.46 -2.28
C HIS A 138 -5.98 -19.06 -1.32
N VAL A 139 -7.24 -19.45 -1.60
CA VAL A 139 -8.40 -19.05 -0.77
C VAL A 139 -8.25 -19.42 0.71
N LYS A 140 -7.68 -20.59 1.01
CA LYS A 140 -7.51 -21.07 2.39
C LYS A 140 -6.50 -20.20 3.14
N GLU A 141 -5.43 -19.82 2.47
CA GLU A 141 -4.37 -18.95 2.97
C GLU A 141 -4.90 -17.53 3.19
N ILE A 142 -5.73 -17.01 2.28
CA ILE A 142 -6.39 -15.71 2.42
C ILE A 142 -7.30 -15.70 3.67
N ILE A 143 -8.15 -16.71 3.82
CA ILE A 143 -9.03 -16.82 5.00
C ILE A 143 -8.22 -16.98 6.28
N ARG A 144 -7.14 -17.77 6.25
CA ARG A 144 -6.26 -17.92 7.41
C ARG A 144 -5.56 -16.60 7.76
N PHE A 145 -5.11 -15.86 6.76
CA PHE A 145 -4.45 -14.57 6.93
C PHE A 145 -5.38 -13.55 7.58
N THR A 146 -6.59 -13.40 7.04
CA THR A 146 -7.59 -12.41 7.47
C THR A 146 -8.13 -12.65 8.89
N ARG A 147 -7.91 -13.81 9.50
CA ARG A 147 -8.30 -14.06 10.90
C ARG A 147 -7.50 -13.25 11.93
N GLY A 148 -6.23 -12.98 11.64
CA GLY A 148 -5.34 -12.22 12.54
C GLY A 148 -4.70 -11.00 11.90
N ASN A 149 -4.83 -10.83 10.57
CA ASN A 149 -4.23 -9.76 9.80
C ASN A 149 -5.28 -8.94 9.05
N LEU A 150 -4.92 -7.72 8.66
CA LEU A 150 -5.79 -6.87 7.84
C LEU A 150 -5.47 -7.05 6.36
N LEU A 151 -6.50 -7.32 5.57
CA LEU A 151 -6.42 -7.34 4.12
C LEU A 151 -7.15 -6.13 3.54
N ARG A 152 -6.38 -5.28 2.84
CA ARG A 152 -6.88 -4.13 2.09
C ARG A 152 -7.00 -4.49 0.62
N ILE A 153 -8.18 -4.27 0.05
CA ILE A 153 -8.42 -4.39 -1.39
C ILE A 153 -8.66 -3.00 -1.96
N TYR A 154 -8.03 -2.69 -3.08
CA TYR A 154 -8.23 -1.44 -3.80
C TYR A 154 -8.51 -1.69 -5.29
N ALA A 155 -9.12 -0.72 -5.94
CA ALA A 155 -9.44 -0.80 -7.36
C ALA A 155 -8.16 -0.83 -8.21
N LYS A 156 -8.18 -1.50 -9.37
CA LYS A 156 -7.03 -1.51 -10.28
C LYS A 156 -6.71 -0.11 -10.83
N GLY A 157 -5.44 0.15 -11.13
CA GLY A 157 -4.96 1.45 -11.61
C GLY A 157 -5.62 1.92 -12.92
N ILE A 158 -5.98 0.99 -13.81
CA ILE A 158 -6.57 1.31 -15.12
C ILE A 158 -8.01 1.86 -15.05
N ARG A 159 -8.62 1.99 -13.86
CA ARG A 159 -9.93 2.63 -13.68
C ARG A 159 -9.80 4.15 -13.61
N PHE A 160 -9.36 4.75 -14.71
CA PHE A 160 -9.27 6.22 -14.84
C PHE A 160 -10.63 6.91 -14.75
N ASP A 161 -11.72 6.18 -15.01
CA ASP A 161 -13.10 6.62 -14.83
C ASP A 161 -13.55 6.61 -13.35
N LEU A 162 -12.65 6.25 -12.42
CA LEU A 162 -12.87 6.18 -10.98
C LEU A 162 -13.98 5.20 -10.59
N THR A 163 -14.33 4.26 -11.47
CA THR A 163 -15.32 3.22 -11.17
C THR A 163 -14.88 2.36 -9.99
N ASN A 164 -15.86 1.76 -9.31
CA ASN A 164 -15.62 0.86 -8.19
C ASN A 164 -15.85 -0.60 -8.61
N TYR A 165 -15.10 -1.49 -7.97
CA TYR A 165 -15.24 -2.92 -8.12
C TYR A 165 -16.37 -3.47 -7.25
N ASN A 166 -16.73 -4.74 -7.46
CA ASN A 166 -17.72 -5.41 -6.62
C ASN A 166 -17.10 -5.74 -5.24
N PRO A 167 -17.56 -5.16 -4.12
CA PRO A 167 -17.02 -5.44 -2.78
C PRO A 167 -17.20 -6.88 -2.36
N PHE A 168 -18.26 -7.52 -2.85
CA PHE A 168 -18.71 -8.80 -2.33
C PHE A 168 -17.62 -9.85 -2.49
N VAL A 169 -16.89 -9.83 -3.61
CA VAL A 169 -15.75 -10.72 -3.86
C VAL A 169 -14.69 -10.59 -2.75
N ALA A 170 -14.36 -9.37 -2.33
CA ALA A 170 -13.40 -9.14 -1.25
C ALA A 170 -13.95 -9.59 0.12
N GLN A 171 -15.19 -9.23 0.42
CA GLN A 171 -15.83 -9.52 1.72
C GLN A 171 -16.06 -11.02 1.94
N THR A 172 -16.47 -11.77 0.91
CA THR A 172 -16.64 -13.23 1.00
C THR A 172 -15.36 -13.98 1.30
N HIS A 173 -14.21 -13.34 1.04
CA HIS A 173 -12.89 -13.88 1.34
C HIS A 173 -12.24 -13.26 2.57
N GLY A 174 -13.01 -12.54 3.39
CA GLY A 174 -12.59 -12.05 4.70
C GLY A 174 -11.84 -10.72 4.67
N ALA A 175 -11.76 -10.03 3.53
CA ALA A 175 -11.13 -8.71 3.47
C ALA A 175 -11.95 -7.69 4.27
N GLN A 176 -11.29 -7.01 5.21
CA GLN A 176 -11.93 -6.04 6.10
C GLN A 176 -11.82 -4.61 5.55
N MET A 177 -10.75 -4.31 4.81
CA MET A 177 -10.48 -2.97 4.28
C MET A 177 -10.77 -2.91 2.78
N VAL A 178 -12.04 -2.89 2.40
CA VAL A 178 -12.49 -2.79 1.00
C VAL A 178 -12.54 -1.31 0.61
N ALA A 179 -11.50 -0.82 -0.06
CA ALA A 179 -11.33 0.60 -0.37
C ALA A 179 -12.13 1.01 -1.63
N TYR A 180 -12.78 2.17 -1.54
CA TYR A 180 -13.64 2.74 -2.57
C TYR A 180 -13.18 4.13 -3.02
N ASN A 181 -13.43 4.41 -4.29
CA ASN A 181 -13.43 5.75 -4.88
C ASN A 181 -14.73 6.46 -4.48
N MET A 182 -14.75 7.06 -3.30
CA MET A 182 -15.94 7.67 -2.70
C MET A 182 -16.55 8.80 -3.55
N GLN A 183 -15.72 9.48 -4.35
CA GLN A 183 -16.14 10.54 -5.28
C GLN A 183 -17.19 10.08 -6.31
N VAL A 184 -17.20 8.80 -6.68
CA VAL A 184 -18.17 8.23 -7.64
C VAL A 184 -19.32 7.50 -6.94
N VAL A 185 -19.13 7.05 -5.70
CA VAL A 185 -20.15 6.29 -4.94
C VAL A 185 -21.42 7.13 -4.70
N PHE A 186 -21.25 8.40 -4.34
CA PHE A 186 -22.38 9.30 -4.06
C PHE A 186 -23.19 9.69 -5.30
N VAL A 187 -22.63 9.55 -6.50
CA VAL A 187 -23.30 9.96 -7.75
C VAL A 187 -24.18 8.85 -8.33
N ARG A 188 -23.91 7.55 -8.05
CA ARG A 188 -24.58 6.43 -8.75
C ARG A 188 -25.18 5.31 -7.91
N GLN A 189 -24.92 5.16 -6.61
CA GLN A 189 -25.41 4.00 -5.86
C GLN A 189 -26.07 4.34 -4.51
N ASN A 190 -27.34 4.75 -4.60
CA ASN A 190 -28.24 4.88 -3.45
C ASN A 190 -28.62 3.52 -2.78
N ARG A 191 -28.12 2.38 -3.29
CA ARG A 191 -28.38 1.03 -2.74
C ARG A 191 -27.19 0.42 -1.97
N ASN A 192 -25.94 0.68 -2.37
CA ASN A 192 -24.76 0.10 -1.70
C ASN A 192 -24.24 0.95 -0.54
N ALA A 193 -24.52 2.25 -0.51
CA ALA A 193 -24.20 3.09 0.65
C ALA A 193 -24.89 2.58 1.93
N LYS A 194 -26.10 2.02 1.81
CA LYS A 194 -26.83 1.44 2.94
C LYS A 194 -26.11 0.25 3.58
N LEU A 195 -25.44 -0.59 2.78
CA LEU A 195 -24.72 -1.78 3.28
C LEU A 195 -23.39 -1.40 3.96
N ILE A 196 -22.76 -0.29 3.55
CA ILE A 196 -21.50 0.20 4.14
C ILE A 196 -21.74 0.81 5.52
N PHE A 197 -22.92 1.38 5.79
CA PHE A 197 -23.24 2.04 7.06
C PHE A 197 -24.21 1.25 7.97
N SER A 198 -24.78 0.12 7.54
CA SER A 198 -25.73 -0.66 8.35
C SER A 198 -25.09 -1.76 9.23
N ALA A 199 -23.77 -1.83 9.29
CA ALA A 199 -23.05 -2.82 10.10
C ALA A 199 -22.36 -2.16 11.30
N VAL A 200 -23.14 -1.41 12.09
CA VAL A 200 -22.78 -1.07 13.47
C VAL A 200 -24.06 -1.25 14.30
N PRO A 201 -24.13 -2.22 15.22
CA PRO A 201 -25.24 -2.33 16.16
C PRO A 201 -25.29 -1.13 17.12
#